data_AF-T0K9C4-F1
#
_entry.id   AF-T0K9C4-F1
#
_cell.length_a   1.000
_cell.length_b   1.000
_cell.length_c   1.000
_cell.angle_alpha   90.00
_cell.angle_beta   90.00
_cell.angle_gamma   90.00
#
_symmetry.space_group_name_H-M   'P 1'
#
loop_
_entity.id
_entity.type
_entity.pdbx_description
1 polymer ?
#
loop_
_entity_poly.entity_id
_entity_poly.type
_entity_poly.pdbx_seq_one_letter_code
_entity_poly.pdbx_strand_id
1 'polypeptide(L)'
;MGQAVRALPAAITDPQLARSDYVENCGGCHGVDGSAAPAQLPELRDRVGWFMCTREARAYLIRLPNVAHSRIKDNQQLADLMNYVVFGLGGDSAPAEADPFTADEIARERQHALSSISLKAERARHVESAIRQCGAPASLRLLYPGQKG
;
A
#
# COMPACT_ATOMS: atom_id res chain seq x y z
N MET A 1 14.68 16.10 -15.09
CA MET A 1 13.89 16.63 -13.96
C MET A 1 13.97 15.56 -12.88
N GLY A 2 14.86 15.74 -11.90
CA GLY A 2 15.02 14.75 -10.82
C GLY A 2 13.81 14.83 -9.91
N GLN A 3 13.04 13.74 -9.82
CA GLN A 3 11.96 13.63 -8.84
C GLN A 3 12.59 13.73 -7.45
N ALA A 4 12.11 14.64 -6.62
CA ALA A 4 12.57 14.76 -5.24
C ALA A 4 12.20 13.46 -4.53
N VAL A 5 13.19 12.67 -4.11
CA VAL A 5 12.94 11.46 -3.32
C VAL A 5 12.38 11.93 -1.98
N ARG A 6 11.07 11.75 -1.77
CA ARG A 6 10.43 12.04 -0.49
C ARG A 6 11.13 11.19 0.58
N ALA A 7 11.64 11.85 1.62
CA ALA A 7 12.23 11.14 2.74
C ALA A 7 11.18 10.22 3.37
N LEU A 8 11.61 9.01 3.74
CA LEU A 8 10.75 8.08 4.45
C LEU A 8 10.29 8.69 5.79
N PRO A 9 9.05 8.41 6.24
CA PRO A 9 8.58 8.91 7.52
C PRO A 9 9.46 8.46 8.68
N ALA A 10 9.69 9.34 9.65
CA ALA A 10 10.41 9.01 10.88
C ALA A 10 9.73 7.91 11.73
N ALA A 11 8.46 7.59 11.42
CA ALA A 11 7.73 6.49 12.03
C ALA A 11 8.25 5.11 11.63
N ILE A 12 9.03 4.99 10.54
CA ILE A 12 9.71 3.75 10.16
C ILE A 12 10.95 3.61 11.03
N THR A 13 10.91 2.68 11.99
CA THR A 13 11.97 2.51 12.99
C THR A 13 13.19 1.79 12.44
N ASP A 14 13.00 0.87 11.48
CA ASP A 14 14.08 0.21 10.74
C ASP A 14 13.79 0.20 9.22
N PRO A 15 14.25 1.21 8.47
CA PRO A 15 14.01 1.30 7.02
C PRO A 15 14.63 0.15 6.20
N GLN A 16 15.74 -0.44 6.68
CA GLN A 16 16.42 -1.52 5.96
C GLN A 16 15.67 -2.84 6.14
N LEU A 17 15.21 -3.11 7.36
CA LEU A 17 14.35 -4.25 7.64
C LEU A 17 13.01 -4.10 6.91
N ALA A 18 12.37 -2.93 6.94
CA ALA A 18 11.11 -2.69 6.23
C ALA A 18 11.21 -2.97 4.72
N ARG A 19 12.32 -2.55 4.10
CA ARG A 19 12.61 -2.87 2.69
C ARG A 19 12.85 -4.36 2.47
N SER A 20 13.58 -5.02 3.36
CA SER A 20 13.86 -6.46 3.26
C SER A 20 12.58 -7.29 3.42
N ASP A 21 11.78 -6.95 4.43
CA ASP A 21 10.44 -7.51 4.65
C ASP A 21 9.55 -7.35 3.41
N TYR A 22 9.63 -6.20 2.73
CA TYR A 22 8.90 -6.00 1.48
C TYR A 22 9.35 -6.97 0.40
N VAL A 23 10.65 -7.10 0.16
CA VAL A 23 11.20 -8.01 -0.86
C VAL A 23 10.78 -9.45 -0.57
N GLU A 24 10.87 -9.88 0.70
CA GLU A 24 10.57 -11.25 1.12
C GLU A 24 9.07 -11.58 1.11
N ASN A 25 8.21 -10.65 1.53
CA ASN A 25 6.79 -10.92 1.75
C ASN A 25 5.89 -10.42 0.61
N CYS A 26 6.35 -9.52 -0.25
CA CYS A 26 5.53 -8.87 -1.28
C CYS A 26 6.20 -8.82 -2.66
N GLY A 27 7.52 -8.67 -2.71
CA GLY A 27 8.28 -8.40 -3.95
C GLY A 27 8.17 -9.51 -4.99
N GLY A 28 7.98 -10.78 -4.58
CA GLY A 28 7.79 -11.88 -5.53
C GLY A 28 6.53 -11.75 -6.40
N CYS A 29 5.50 -11.06 -5.91
CA CYS A 29 4.25 -10.82 -6.64
C CYS A 29 4.21 -9.39 -7.23
N HIS A 30 4.64 -8.39 -6.47
CA HIS A 30 4.53 -6.99 -6.85
C HIS A 30 5.79 -6.41 -7.51
N GLY A 31 6.82 -7.23 -7.73
CA GLY A 31 8.14 -6.78 -8.18
C GLY A 31 9.00 -6.26 -7.03
N VAL A 32 10.32 -6.39 -7.12
CA VAL A 32 11.24 -5.93 -6.05
C VAL A 32 11.28 -4.41 -5.87
N ASP A 33 10.80 -3.67 -6.87
CA ASP A 33 10.69 -2.22 -6.91
C ASP A 33 9.22 -1.74 -6.92
N GLY A 34 8.26 -2.63 -6.67
CA GLY A 34 6.83 -2.32 -6.75
C GLY A 34 6.25 -2.31 -8.15
N SER A 35 7.03 -2.63 -9.19
CA SER A 35 6.57 -2.80 -10.57
C SER A 35 6.02 -4.21 -10.79
N ALA A 36 4.69 -4.33 -10.83
CA ALA A 36 4.03 -5.62 -11.06
C ALA A 36 3.84 -5.96 -12.55
N ALA A 37 4.05 -5.01 -13.47
CA ALA A 37 3.78 -5.22 -14.89
C ALA A 37 4.64 -6.36 -15.49
N PRO A 38 4.06 -7.23 -16.34
CA PRO A 38 2.67 -7.28 -16.82
C PRO A 38 1.77 -8.25 -16.03
N ALA A 39 2.11 -8.62 -14.79
CA ALA A 39 1.30 -9.53 -13.99
C ALA A 39 -0.07 -8.93 -13.66
N GLN A 40 -1.10 -9.77 -13.52
CA GLN A 40 -2.45 -9.34 -13.11
C GLN A 40 -2.53 -9.04 -11.61
N LEU A 41 -1.60 -8.21 -11.12
CA LEU A 41 -1.49 -7.74 -9.75
C LEU A 41 -1.39 -6.21 -9.76
N PRO A 42 -1.92 -5.52 -8.73
CA PRO A 42 -1.79 -4.08 -8.63
C PRO A 42 -0.31 -3.66 -8.54
N GLU A 43 0.12 -2.75 -9.39
CA GLU A 43 1.39 -2.04 -9.23
C GLU A 43 1.34 -1.18 -7.97
N LEU A 44 2.41 -1.25 -7.17
CA LEU A 44 2.54 -0.48 -5.94
C LEU A 44 3.28 0.83 -6.19
N ARG A 45 4.35 0.76 -7.01
CA ARG A 45 5.20 1.90 -7.34
C ARG A 45 4.36 3.07 -7.84
N ASP A 46 4.56 4.24 -7.24
CA ASP A 46 3.91 5.52 -7.59
C ASP A 46 2.37 5.48 -7.58
N ARG A 47 1.76 4.49 -6.91
CA ARG A 47 0.32 4.23 -6.99
C ARG A 47 -0.35 3.89 -5.67
N VAL A 48 0.27 3.05 -4.85
CA VAL A 48 -0.36 2.53 -3.63
C VAL A 48 -0.64 3.62 -2.59
N GLY A 49 0.11 4.73 -2.63
CA GLY A 49 -0.07 5.86 -1.73
C GLY A 49 -1.45 6.51 -1.81
N TRP A 50 -2.17 6.40 -2.94
CA TRP A 50 -3.54 6.93 -3.06
C TRP A 50 -4.53 6.28 -2.08
N PHE A 51 -4.24 5.06 -1.63
CA PHE A 51 -5.06 4.38 -0.61
C PHE A 51 -4.92 5.02 0.77
N MET A 52 -3.98 5.93 0.99
CA MET A 52 -3.85 6.69 2.22
C MET A 52 -4.84 7.84 2.35
N CYS A 53 -5.58 8.17 1.29
CA CYS A 53 -6.42 9.37 1.29
C CYS A 53 -7.65 9.29 2.20
N THR A 54 -8.28 8.12 2.31
CA THR A 54 -9.49 7.94 3.13
C THR A 54 -9.22 6.92 4.22
N ARG A 55 -9.88 7.08 5.37
CA ARG A 55 -9.74 6.15 6.50
C ARG A 55 -10.07 4.71 6.08
N GLU A 56 -11.09 4.56 5.25
CA GLU A 56 -11.55 3.26 4.75
C GLU A 56 -10.53 2.63 3.78
N ALA A 57 -9.97 3.41 2.86
CA ALA A 57 -8.97 2.91 1.90
C ALA A 57 -7.65 2.54 2.59
N ARG A 58 -7.28 3.28 3.63
CA ARG A 58 -6.08 2.99 4.42
C ARG A 58 -6.27 1.72 5.25
N ALA A 59 -7.40 1.58 5.94
CA ALA A 59 -7.74 0.36 6.68
C ALA A 59 -7.80 -0.86 5.76
N TYR A 60 -8.32 -0.71 4.54
CA TYR A 60 -8.35 -1.77 3.53
C TYR A 60 -6.98 -2.39 3.28
N LEU A 61 -5.90 -1.60 3.21
CA LEU A 61 -4.54 -2.13 2.99
C LEU A 61 -4.14 -3.11 4.10
N ILE A 62 -4.49 -2.83 5.35
CA ILE A 62 -4.12 -3.66 6.50
C ILE A 62 -5.03 -4.89 6.62
N ARG A 63 -6.29 -4.76 6.20
CA ARG A 63 -7.28 -5.85 6.22
C ARG A 63 -7.13 -6.84 5.06
N LEU A 64 -6.28 -6.55 4.08
CA LEU A 64 -5.92 -7.53 3.04
C LEU A 64 -5.43 -8.83 3.69
N PRO A 65 -5.95 -10.02 3.32
CA PRO A 65 -5.63 -11.27 4.01
C PRO A 65 -4.14 -11.56 4.17
N ASN A 66 -3.35 -11.24 3.14
CA ASN A 66 -1.91 -11.47 3.15
C ASN A 66 -1.17 -10.54 4.14
N VAL A 67 -1.72 -9.35 4.42
CA VAL A 67 -1.18 -8.41 5.41
C VAL A 67 -1.70 -8.80 6.79
N ALA A 68 -3.02 -8.96 6.92
CA ALA A 68 -3.69 -9.30 8.18
C ALA A 68 -3.14 -10.59 8.80
N HIS A 69 -2.92 -11.62 7.99
CA HIS A 69 -2.40 -12.92 8.43
C HIS A 69 -0.88 -13.10 8.21
N SER A 70 -0.15 -12.00 7.97
CA SER A 70 1.31 -12.03 7.81
C SER A 70 2.01 -12.80 8.93
N ARG A 71 3.14 -13.43 8.57
CA ARG A 71 4.03 -14.13 9.51
C ARG A 71 4.75 -13.15 10.44
N ILE A 72 4.86 -11.88 10.06
CA ILE A 72 5.36 -10.79 10.91
C ILE A 72 4.35 -10.60 12.07
N LYS A 73 4.78 -10.96 13.29
CA LYS A 73 3.95 -10.89 14.50
C LYS A 73 4.08 -9.57 15.24
N ASP A 74 5.25 -8.94 15.13
CA ASP A 74 5.46 -7.61 15.69
C ASP A 74 4.67 -6.57 14.88
N ASN A 75 3.79 -5.83 15.56
CA ASN A 75 2.93 -4.86 14.90
C ASN A 75 3.67 -3.59 14.48
N GLN A 76 4.77 -3.23 15.15
CA GLN A 76 5.62 -2.12 14.74
C GLN A 76 6.41 -2.50 13.48
N GLN A 77 6.96 -3.70 13.41
CA GLN A 77 7.63 -4.20 12.21
C GLN A 77 6.67 -4.23 11.00
N LEU A 78 5.43 -4.69 11.20
CA LEU A 78 4.45 -4.68 10.12
C LEU A 78 3.99 -3.25 9.77
N ALA A 79 3.93 -2.32 10.74
CA ALA A 79 3.70 -0.91 10.45
C ALA A 79 4.83 -0.32 9.61
N ASP A 80 6.09 -0.61 9.94
CA ASP A 80 7.28 -0.20 9.21
C ASP A 80 7.24 -0.71 7.76
N LEU A 81 6.93 -1.99 7.55
CA LEU A 81 6.72 -2.58 6.23
C LEU A 81 5.62 -1.84 5.45
N MET A 82 4.44 -1.65 6.04
CA MET A 82 3.32 -1.01 5.34
C MET A 82 3.60 0.48 5.06
N ASN A 83 4.32 1.15 5.94
CA ASN A 83 4.81 2.51 5.72
C ASN A 83 5.83 2.57 4.59
N TYR A 84 6.76 1.62 4.50
CA TYR A 84 7.68 1.52 3.36
C TYR A 84 6.92 1.30 2.04
N VAL A 85 5.88 0.45 2.04
CA VAL A 85 5.03 0.24 0.87
C VAL A 85 4.36 1.54 0.43
N VAL A 86 3.71 2.29 1.34
CA VAL A 86 2.91 3.45 0.93
C VAL A 86 3.72 4.74 0.72
N PHE A 87 4.77 4.98 1.49
CA PHE A 87 5.59 6.20 1.36
C PHE A 87 6.88 5.98 0.57
N GLY A 88 7.48 4.79 0.64
CA GLY A 88 8.69 4.45 -0.10
C GLY A 88 8.37 4.10 -1.55
N LEU A 89 7.55 3.06 -1.78
CA LEU A 89 7.17 2.67 -3.14
C LEU A 89 6.08 3.58 -3.70
N GLY A 90 5.12 4.00 -2.87
CA GLY A 90 4.04 4.87 -3.33
C GLY A 90 4.50 6.28 -3.71
N GLY A 91 5.67 6.74 -3.26
CA GLY A 91 6.25 8.03 -3.67
C GLY A 91 5.26 9.19 -3.58
N ASP A 92 5.11 9.91 -4.68
CA ASP A 92 4.24 11.10 -4.78
C ASP A 92 2.73 10.76 -4.81
N SER A 93 2.35 9.48 -4.87
CA SER A 93 0.93 9.10 -4.77
C SER A 93 0.36 9.18 -3.35
N ALA A 94 1.22 9.21 -2.33
CA ALA A 94 0.79 9.40 -0.95
C ALA A 94 0.55 10.89 -0.68
N PRO A 95 -0.62 11.31 -0.13
CA PRO A 95 -0.85 12.70 0.25
C PRO A 95 0.26 13.24 1.18
N ALA A 96 0.53 14.54 1.13
CA ALA A 96 1.59 15.15 1.95
C ALA A 96 1.26 15.05 3.45
N GLU A 97 -0.02 15.17 3.78
CA GLU A 97 -0.60 15.17 5.13
C GLU A 97 -0.97 13.76 5.61
N ALA A 98 -0.66 12.71 4.85
CA ALA A 98 -1.00 11.34 5.22
C ALA A 98 -0.18 10.87 6.42
N ASP A 99 -0.86 10.49 7.50
CA ASP A 99 -0.24 9.96 8.70
C ASP A 99 0.31 8.53 8.48
N PRO A 100 1.53 8.21 8.96
CA PRO A 100 2.06 6.85 8.93
C PRO A 100 1.22 5.85 9.74
N PHE A 101 1.23 4.58 9.34
CA PHE A 101 0.68 3.47 10.13
C PHE A 101 1.37 3.38 11.47
N THR A 102 0.57 3.15 12.51
CA THR A 102 1.04 2.90 13.88
C THR A 102 0.88 1.43 14.24
N ALA A 103 1.71 0.92 15.15
CA ALA A 103 1.58 -0.45 15.65
C ALA A 103 0.18 -0.74 16.21
N ASP A 104 -0.43 0.22 16.91
CA ASP A 104 -1.77 0.06 17.48
C ASP A 104 -2.86 -0.03 16.39
N GLU A 105 -2.71 0.74 15.31
CA GLU A 105 -3.61 0.63 14.16
C GLU A 105 -3.47 -0.72 13.46
N ILE A 106 -2.23 -1.17 13.23
CA ILE A 106 -1.98 -2.51 12.71
C ILE A 106 -2.63 -3.57 13.61
N ALA A 107 -2.43 -3.50 14.92
CA ALA A 107 -2.98 -4.45 15.88
C ALA A 107 -4.51 -4.56 15.78
N ARG A 108 -5.20 -3.42 15.68
CA ARG A 108 -6.66 -3.36 15.54
C ARG A 108 -7.12 -3.90 14.18
N GLU A 109 -6.57 -3.37 13.10
CA GLU A 109 -7.09 -3.62 11.75
C GLU A 109 -6.85 -5.07 11.28
N ARG A 110 -5.78 -5.73 11.72
CA ARG A 110 -5.52 -7.13 11.38
C ARG A 110 -6.57 -8.11 11.92
N GLN A 111 -7.33 -7.73 12.96
CA GLN A 111 -8.44 -8.53 13.48
C GLN A 111 -9.67 -8.51 12.56
N HIS A 112 -9.69 -7.61 11.56
CA HIS A 112 -10.81 -7.39 10.65
C HIS A 112 -10.48 -7.81 9.21
N ALA A 113 -9.72 -8.89 9.05
CA ALA A 113 -9.31 -9.43 7.76
C ALA A 113 -10.51 -9.68 6.82
N LEU A 114 -10.35 -9.34 5.54
CA LEU A 114 -11.38 -9.56 4.51
C LEU A 114 -11.49 -11.05 4.14
N SER A 115 -12.59 -11.73 4.47
CA SER A 115 -12.69 -13.20 4.28
C SER A 115 -13.73 -13.67 3.26
N SER A 116 -14.71 -12.83 2.87
CA SER A 116 -15.84 -13.22 2.01
C SER A 116 -16.15 -12.24 0.88
N ILE A 117 -15.35 -11.18 0.73
CA ILE A 117 -15.59 -10.14 -0.26
C ILE A 117 -14.61 -10.27 -1.43
N SER A 118 -15.10 -10.00 -2.64
CA SER A 118 -14.23 -9.86 -3.81
C SER A 118 -13.22 -8.74 -3.58
N LEU A 119 -11.95 -9.09 -3.38
CA LEU A 119 -10.86 -8.12 -3.20
C LEU A 119 -10.75 -7.16 -4.40
N LYS A 120 -11.08 -7.64 -5.61
CA LYS A 120 -11.15 -6.80 -6.81
C LYS A 120 -12.24 -5.73 -6.68
N ALA A 121 -13.41 -6.09 -6.16
CA ALA A 121 -14.51 -5.16 -5.94
C ALA A 121 -14.22 -4.18 -4.79
N GLU A 122 -13.61 -4.63 -3.68
CA GLU A 122 -13.15 -3.72 -2.62
C GLU A 122 -12.11 -2.73 -3.13
N ARG A 123 -11.08 -3.21 -3.84
CA ARG A 123 -10.10 -2.33 -4.48
C ARG A 123 -10.78 -1.30 -5.35
N ALA A 124 -11.71 -1.72 -6.22
CA ALA A 124 -12.43 -0.81 -7.11
C ALA A 124 -13.19 0.27 -6.34
N ARG A 125 -13.89 -0.07 -5.24
CA ARG A 125 -14.56 0.91 -4.38
C ARG A 125 -13.61 1.97 -3.84
N HIS A 126 -12.46 1.56 -3.31
CA HIS A 126 -11.47 2.49 -2.76
C HIS A 126 -10.79 3.33 -3.84
N VAL A 127 -10.53 2.77 -5.02
CA VAL A 127 -10.01 3.52 -6.18
C VAL A 127 -11.01 4.61 -6.60
N GLU A 128 -12.29 4.26 -6.71
CA GLU A 128 -13.34 5.23 -7.04
C GLU A 128 -13.45 6.34 -5.99
N SER A 129 -13.28 6.01 -4.71
CA SER A 129 -13.22 6.99 -3.63
C SER A 129 -12.03 7.94 -3.79
N ALA A 130 -10.83 7.38 -4.02
CA ALA A 130 -9.60 8.16 -4.18
C ALA A 130 -9.68 9.11 -5.39
N ILE A 131 -10.26 8.67 -6.50
CA ILE A 131 -10.45 9.50 -7.69
C ILE A 131 -11.41 10.66 -7.38
N ARG A 132 -12.54 10.40 -6.73
CA ARG A 132 -13.55 11.43 -6.47
C ARG A 132 -13.17 12.41 -5.36
N GLN A 133 -12.56 11.93 -4.28
CA GLN A 133 -12.34 12.72 -3.07
C GLN A 133 -10.95 13.36 -3.03
N CYS A 134 -9.98 12.80 -3.76
CA CYS A 134 -8.57 13.10 -3.58
C CYS A 134 -7.86 13.50 -4.87
N GLY A 135 -8.58 13.48 -6.01
CA GLY A 135 -7.99 13.78 -7.31
C GLY A 135 -7.03 12.72 -7.82
N ALA A 136 -7.12 11.48 -7.34
CA ALA A 136 -6.32 10.38 -7.88
C ALA A 136 -6.56 10.24 -9.40
N PRO A 137 -5.54 9.90 -10.21
CA PRO A 137 -5.71 9.79 -11.64
C PRO A 137 -6.65 8.63 -12.00
N ALA A 138 -7.48 8.83 -13.03
CA ALA A 138 -8.41 7.82 -13.53
C ALA A 138 -7.72 6.49 -13.92
N SER A 139 -6.42 6.55 -14.25
CA SER A 139 -5.60 5.38 -14.55
C SER A 139 -5.46 4.42 -13.36
N LEU A 140 -5.71 4.85 -12.12
CA LEU A 140 -5.65 4.00 -10.92
C LEU A 140 -6.63 2.81 -10.97
N ARG A 141 -7.65 2.89 -11.83
CA ARG A 141 -8.56 1.75 -12.16
C ARG A 141 -7.78 0.57 -12.72
N LEU A 142 -6.76 0.82 -13.53
CA LEU A 142 -5.86 -0.21 -14.05
C LEU A 142 -4.98 -0.79 -12.91
N LEU A 143 -4.60 -2.05 -13.04
CA LEU A 143 -3.66 -2.72 -12.14
C LEU A 143 -2.25 -2.12 -12.30
N TYR A 144 -1.80 -1.93 -13.53
CA TYR A 144 -0.50 -1.34 -13.86
C TYR A 144 -0.62 -0.43 -15.10
N PRO A 145 0.32 0.51 -15.32
CA PRO A 145 0.34 1.36 -16.51
C PRO A 145 0.35 0.55 -17.81
N GLY A 146 -0.56 0.86 -18.74
CA GLY A 146 -0.63 0.16 -20.03
C GLY A 146 -1.30 -1.23 -19.99
N GLN A 147 -1.94 -1.61 -18.88
CA GLN A 147 -2.80 -2.80 -18.85
C GLN A 147 -3.85 -2.72 -19.98
N LYS A 148 -3.89 -3.78 -20.82
CA LYS A 148 -4.93 -3.97 -21.83
C LYS A 148 -6.10 -4.76 -21.22
N GLY A 149 -7.32 -4.39 -21.61
CA GLY A 149 -8.57 -5.02 -21.15
C GLY A 149 -8.70 -6.46 -21.62
#